data_AF-A0A916LHR5-F1
#
_entry.id   AF-A0A916LHR5-F1
#
_cell.length_a   1.000
_cell.length_b   1.000
_cell.length_c   1.000
_cell.angle_alpha   90.00
_cell.angle_beta   90.00
_cell.angle_gamma   90.00
#
_symmetry.space_group_name_H-M   'P 1'
#
loop_
_entity.id
_entity.type
_entity.pdbx_description
1 polymer ?
#
loop_
_entity_poly.entity_id
_entity_poly.type
_entity_poly.pdbx_seq_one_letter_code
_entity_poly.pdbx_strand_id
1 'polypeptide(L)' 'MATTEMTVILARLVARAMLQLPAQRTHRIRAANFAALRPWPGLTVEIRKSAPAQ' A
#
# COMPACT_ATOMS: atom_id res chain seq x y z
N MET A 1 -16.54 -11.10 2.68
CA MET A 1 -16.00 -10.70 4.01
C MET A 1 -14.90 -9.67 3.75
N ALA A 2 -15.23 -8.38 3.71
CA ALA A 2 -14.33 -7.36 3.15
C ALA A 2 -12.96 -7.29 3.85
N THR A 3 -12.94 -7.33 5.19
CA THR A 3 -11.68 -7.25 5.95
C THR A 3 -10.81 -8.49 5.76
N THR A 4 -11.42 -9.68 5.65
CA THR A 4 -10.69 -10.93 5.43
C THR A 4 -10.01 -10.92 4.06
N GLU A 5 -10.75 -10.54 3.02
CA GLU A 5 -10.22 -10.43 1.66
C GLU A 5 -9.06 -9.42 1.60
N MET A 6 -9.22 -8.24 2.21
CA MET A 6 -8.15 -7.24 2.29
C MET A 6 -6.92 -7.76 3.04
N THR A 7 -7.12 -8.48 4.15
CA THR A 7 -6.02 -9.06 4.94
C THR A 7 -5.25 -10.11 4.13
N VAL A 8 -5.96 -10.97 3.39
CA VAL A 8 -5.33 -11.99 2.53
C VAL A 8 -4.52 -11.32 1.42
N ILE A 9 -5.07 -10.29 0.77
CA ILE A 9 -4.36 -9.55 -0.28
C ILE A 9 -3.10 -8.90 0.31
N LEU A 10 -3.21 -8.24 1.46
CA LEU A 10 -2.07 -7.62 2.14
C LEU A 10 -1.01 -8.66 2.51
N ALA A 11 -1.41 -9.79 3.11
CA ALA A 11 -0.50 -10.86 3.50
C ALA A 11 0.27 -11.42 2.29
N ARG A 12 -0.41 -11.66 1.16
CA ARG A 12 0.23 -12.12 -0.08
C ARG A 12 1.19 -11.09 -0.65
N LEU A 13 0.83 -9.80 -0.59
CA LEU A 13 1.68 -8.71 -1.05
C LEU A 13 2.97 -8.62 -0.22
N VAL A 14 2.87 -8.57 1.11
CA VAL A 14 4.04 -8.42 2.00
C VAL A 14 4.90 -9.68 2.08
N ALA A 15 4.32 -10.87 1.82
CA ALA A 15 5.09 -12.11 1.72
C ALA A 15 5.97 -12.15 0.46
N ARG A 16 5.55 -11.51 -0.63
CA ARG A 16 6.28 -11.54 -1.91
C ARG A 16 7.15 -10.32 -2.16
N ALA A 17 6.89 -9.21 -1.49
CA ALA A 17 7.59 -7.95 -1.74
C ALA A 17 7.96 -7.21 -0.46
N MET A 18 9.18 -6.68 -0.42
CA MET A 18 9.61 -5.71 0.57
C MET A 18 9.31 -4.31 0.04
N LEU A 19 8.31 -3.65 0.63
CA LEU A 19 7.87 -2.31 0.28
C LEU A 19 8.49 -1.27 1.23
N GLN A 20 8.97 -0.17 0.68
CA GLN A 20 9.38 1.00 1.44
C GLN A 20 8.57 2.21 1.01
N LEU A 21 8.03 2.96 1.97
CA LEU A 21 7.45 4.25 1.66
C LEU A 21 8.59 5.26 1.50
N PRO A 22 8.67 5.99 0.38
CA PRO A 22 9.67 7.02 0.21
C PRO A 22 9.48 8.10 1.29
N ALA A 23 10.57 8.75 1.67
CA ALA A 23 10.54 9.95 2.54
C ALA A 23 9.87 11.16 1.86
N GLN A 24 9.25 10.96 0.70
CA GLN A 24 8.41 11.92 0.01
C GLN A 24 7.28 12.28 0.95
N ARG A 25 7.49 13.41 1.65
CA ARG A 25 6.63 14.06 2.64
C ARG A 25 5.38 13.22 2.82
N THR A 26 5.46 12.25 3.74
CA THR A 26 4.32 11.45 4.15
C THR A 26 3.29 12.46 4.60
N HIS A 27 2.44 12.92 3.68
CA HIS A 27 1.11 13.37 3.98
C HIS A 27 0.49 12.11 4.52
N ARG A 28 0.75 11.85 5.81
CA ARG A 28 0.06 10.85 6.61
C ARG A 28 -1.37 10.97 6.14
N ILE A 29 -1.89 9.92 5.53
CA ILE A 29 -3.22 9.97 4.92
C ILE A 29 -4.15 10.26 6.10
N ARG A 30 -4.54 11.52 6.24
CA ARG A 30 -5.48 11.96 7.25
C ARG A 30 -6.81 11.93 6.54
N ALA A 31 -7.73 11.13 7.04
CA ALA A 31 -9.10 11.10 6.59
C ALA A 31 -9.83 12.40 7.02
N ALA A 32 -9.33 13.55 6.58
CA ALA A 32 -9.91 14.86 6.88
C ALA A 32 -11.20 15.10 6.09
N ASN A 33 -11.38 14.39 4.97
CA ASN A 33 -12.58 14.40 4.15
C ASN A 33 -12.68 13.09 3.34
N PHE A 34 -13.82 12.87 2.69
CA PHE A 34 -14.07 11.67 1.89
C PHE A 34 -13.12 11.51 0.70
N ALA A 35 -12.73 12.62 0.06
CA ALA A 35 -11.77 12.60 -1.04
C ALA A 35 -10.39 12.08 -0.58
N ALA A 36 -10.00 12.32 0.67
CA ALA A 36 -8.74 11.83 1.25
C ALA A 36 -8.69 10.29 1.42
N LEU A 37 -9.84 9.59 1.36
CA LEU A 37 -9.88 8.12 1.38
C LEU A 37 -9.41 7.48 0.06
N ARG A 38 -9.31 8.27 -1.02
CA ARG A 38 -8.80 7.81 -2.32
C ARG A 38 -7.65 8.73 -2.76
N PRO A 39 -6.43 8.54 -2.21
CA PRO A 39 -5.29 9.38 -2.56
C PRO A 39 -5.09 9.34 -4.07
N TRP A 40 -5.01 10.51 -4.70
CA TRP A 40 -4.76 10.67 -6.13
C TRP A 40 -3.33 11.17 -6.34
N PRO A 41 -2.54 10.59 -7.27
CA PRO A 41 -2.89 9.54 -8.24
C PRO A 41 -2.88 8.10 -7.67
N GLY A 42 -2.55 7.93 -6.39
CA GLY A 42 -2.45 6.65 -5.70
C GLY A 42 -1.50 6.76 -4.49
N LEU A 43 -1.11 5.63 -3.92
CA LEU A 43 -0.02 5.56 -2.94
C LEU A 43 1.24 5.04 -3.63
N THR A 44 2.25 5.90 -3.79
CA THR A 44 3.56 5.51 -4.34
C THR A 44 4.38 4.78 -3.27
N VAL A 45 4.87 3.60 -3.60
CA VAL A 45 5.77 2.81 -2.76
C VAL A 45 6.97 2.36 -3.59
N GLU A 46 8.13 2.25 -2.94
CA GLU A 46 9.33 1.68 -3.53
C GLU A 46 9.37 0.17 -3.25
N ILE A 47 9.57 -0.65 -4.28
CA ILE A 47 9.79 -2.10 -4.12
C ILE A 47 11.29 -2.32 -3.97
N ARG A 48 11.73 -2.68 -2.76
CA ARG A 48 13.15 -2.98 -2.50
C ARG A 48 13.55 -4.38 -2.95
N LYS A 49 12.62 -5.33 -2.81
CA LYS A 49 12.79 -6.73 -3.18
C LYS A 49 11.45 -7.29 -3.59
N SER A 50 11.43 -8.12 -4.62
CA SER A 50 10.25 -8.89 -5.01
C SER A 50 10.67 -10.29 -5.40
N ALA A 51 9.86 -11.29 -5.02
CA ALA A 51 9.99 -12.62 -5.58
C ALA A 51 9.73 -12.57 -7.10
N PRO A 52 10.44 -13.38 -7.91
CA PRO A 52 10.21 -13.45 -9.34
C PRO A 52 8.74 -13.80 -9.66
N ALA A 53 8.27 -13.32 -10.80
CA ALA A 53 7.01 -13.80 -11.37
C ALA A 53 7.27 -15.20 -11.95
N GLN A 54 6.53 -16.18 -11.46
CA GLN A 54 6.51 -17.54 -12.01
C GLN A 54 5.47 -17.62 -13.12
#